data_AF-A0A954YMW2-F1
#
_entry.id   AF-A0A954YMW2-F1
#
_cell.length_a   1.000
_cell.length_b   1.000
_cell.length_c   1.000
_cell.angle_alpha   90.00
_cell.angle_beta   90.00
_cell.angle_gamma   90.00
#
_symmetry.space_group_name_H-M   'P 1'
#
loop_
_entity.id
_entity.type
_entity.pdbx_description
1 polymer ?
#
loop_
_entity_poly.entity_id
_entity_poly.type
_entity_poly.pdbx_seq_one_letter_code
_entity_poly.pdbx_strand_id
1 'polypeptide(L)'
;AARVARGHKVSSRVNAMVVPGSGQVKQQAEAEGLHAIFTEAGFEWREAGCSMCLAMNPDKLSEGQRCASTSNRNFEGRQGKGGRTHLVSPAMAAAAAIEGHFVDIRDWKYNG
;
A
#
# COMPACT_ATOMS: atom_id res chain seq x y z
N ALA A 1 0.06 6.69 6.88
CA ALA A 1 0.94 5.75 6.18
C ALA A 1 2.41 5.97 6.55
N ALA A 2 3.06 7.06 6.13
CA ALA A 2 4.50 7.27 6.40
C ALA A 2 4.86 7.24 7.90
N ARG A 3 4.06 7.89 8.75
CA ARG A 3 4.20 7.81 10.21
C ARG A 3 4.12 6.37 10.77
N VAL A 4 3.29 5.52 10.17
CA VAL A 4 3.14 4.11 10.55
C VAL A 4 4.36 3.30 10.11
N ALA A 5 4.90 3.61 8.92
CA ALA A 5 6.03 2.91 8.34
C ALA A 5 7.38 3.29 8.96
N ARG A 6 7.52 4.51 9.48
CA ARG A 6 8.78 5.03 10.03
C ARG A 6 9.32 4.10 11.13
N GLY A 7 10.56 3.64 10.95
CA GLY A 7 11.25 2.77 11.93
C GLY A 7 10.81 1.30 11.91
N HIS A 8 9.88 0.93 11.03
CA HIS A 8 9.42 -0.45 10.86
C HIS A 8 9.89 -1.03 9.51
N LYS A 9 9.68 -2.33 9.31
CA LYS A 9 9.98 -3.05 8.06
C LYS A 9 8.77 -3.85 7.60
N VAL A 10 8.52 -3.85 6.30
CA VAL A 10 7.51 -4.69 5.64
C VAL A 10 7.83 -6.17 5.92
N SER A 11 6.80 -6.95 6.24
CA SER A 11 6.92 -8.39 6.45
C SER A 11 7.35 -9.09 5.16
N SER A 12 8.26 -10.06 5.27
CA SER A 12 8.70 -10.89 4.12
C SER A 12 7.59 -11.75 3.51
N ARG A 13 6.42 -11.83 4.17
CA ARG A 13 5.25 -12.60 3.71
C ARG A 13 4.39 -11.84 2.69
N VAL A 14 4.62 -10.55 2.51
CA VAL A 14 3.78 -9.69 1.67
C VAL A 14 4.64 -8.80 0.78
N ASN A 15 4.09 -8.44 -0.37
CA ASN A 15 4.63 -7.35 -1.19
C ASN A 15 3.87 -6.07 -0.84
N ALA A 16 4.59 -4.96 -0.71
CA ALA A 16 4.00 -3.67 -0.35
C ALA A 16 4.48 -2.58 -1.32
N MET A 17 3.53 -1.78 -1.83
CA MET A 17 3.81 -0.72 -2.79
C MET A 17 3.10 0.57 -2.43
N VAL A 18 3.71 1.70 -2.78
CA VAL A 18 3.13 3.04 -2.68
C VAL A 18 3.16 3.68 -4.06
N VAL A 19 1.98 4.12 -4.50
CA VAL A 19 1.78 4.72 -5.83
C VAL A 19 1.16 6.11 -5.61
N PRO A 20 1.90 7.20 -5.85
CA PRO A 20 1.35 8.54 -5.75
C PRO A 20 0.19 8.78 -6.72
N GLY A 21 -0.84 9.53 -6.29
CA GLY A 21 -2.03 9.78 -7.11
C GLY A 21 -1.80 10.70 -8.31
N SER A 22 -0.73 11.51 -8.28
CA SER A 22 -0.32 12.40 -9.38
C SER A 22 1.18 12.70 -9.33
N GLY A 23 1.74 13.19 -10.44
CA GLY A 23 3.15 13.60 -10.50
C GLY A 23 3.48 14.74 -9.54
N GLN A 24 2.56 15.69 -9.35
CA GLN A 24 2.73 16.78 -8.38
C GLN A 24 2.79 16.27 -6.93
N VAL A 25 1.90 15.33 -6.57
CA VAL A 25 1.90 14.70 -5.25
C VAL A 25 3.18 13.89 -5.04
N LYS A 26 3.68 13.22 -6.08
CA LYS A 26 4.96 12.50 -6.01
C LYS A 26 6.12 13.45 -5.71
N GLN A 27 6.26 14.52 -6.49
CA GLN A 27 7.33 15.51 -6.30
C GLN A 27 7.29 16.14 -4.91
N GLN A 28 6.09 16.49 -4.43
CA GLN A 28 5.92 17.01 -3.07
C GLN A 28 6.34 15.99 -2.01
N ALA A 29 5.85 14.74 -2.11
CA ALA A 29 6.20 13.69 -1.17
C ALA A 29 7.70 13.36 -1.17
N GLU A 30 8.36 13.52 -2.31
CA GLU A 30 9.81 13.36 -2.44
C GLU A 30 10.58 14.51 -1.78
N ALA A 31 10.15 15.76 -2.02
CA ALA A 31 10.72 16.95 -1.38
C ALA A 31 10.54 16.94 0.15
N GLU A 32 9.42 16.39 0.64
CA GLU A 32 9.16 16.19 2.08
C GLU A 32 9.88 14.96 2.67
N GLY A 33 10.59 14.18 1.86
CA GLY A 33 11.31 12.98 2.30
C GLY A 33 10.43 11.78 2.66
N LEU A 34 9.14 11.81 2.31
CA LEU A 34 8.20 10.72 2.61
C LEU A 34 8.55 9.44 1.86
N HIS A 35 9.03 9.57 0.62
CA HIS A 35 9.46 8.44 -0.19
C HIS A 35 10.56 7.61 0.51
N ALA A 36 11.52 8.28 1.15
CA ALA A 36 12.63 7.65 1.85
C ALA A 36 12.14 6.80 3.04
N ILE A 37 11.12 7.26 3.76
CA ILE A 37 10.52 6.50 4.87
C ILE A 37 9.91 5.19 4.35
N PHE A 38 9.22 5.25 3.21
CA PHE A 38 8.60 4.07 2.61
C PHE A 38 9.64 3.10 2.06
N THR A 39 10.63 3.58 1.31
CA THR A 39 11.69 2.73 0.75
C THR A 39 12.55 2.10 1.84
N GLU A 40 12.87 2.86 2.90
CA GLU A 40 13.56 2.33 4.07
C GLU A 40 12.74 1.22 4.73
N ALA A 41 11.43 1.41 4.88
CA ALA A 41 10.55 0.38 5.42
C ALA A 41 10.38 -0.84 4.49
N GLY A 42 10.86 -0.79 3.25
CA GLY A 42 10.77 -1.90 2.28
C GLY A 42 9.53 -1.86 1.39
N PHE A 43 8.83 -0.72 1.33
CA PHE A 43 7.78 -0.51 0.33
C PHE A 43 8.43 -0.15 -1.02
N GLU A 44 7.84 -0.65 -2.10
CA GLU A 44 8.17 -0.20 -3.44
C GLU A 44 7.58 1.21 -3.67
N TRP A 45 8.44 2.22 -3.89
CA TRP A 45 8.04 3.56 -4.29
C TRP A 45 7.93 3.63 -5.81
N ARG A 46 6.71 3.79 -6.34
CA ARG A 46 6.44 3.66 -7.78
C ARG A 46 6.14 4.99 -8.46
N GLU A 47 6.06 4.97 -9.79
CA GLU A 47 5.60 6.11 -10.58
C GLU A 47 4.14 6.47 -10.28
N ALA A 48 3.83 7.76 -10.40
CA ALA A 48 2.47 8.23 -10.14
C ALA A 48 1.47 7.64 -11.14
N GLY A 49 0.31 7.23 -10.65
CA GLY A 49 -0.74 6.65 -11.50
C GLY A 49 -1.78 5.83 -10.74
N CYS A 50 -2.68 5.22 -11.49
CA CYS A 50 -3.79 4.45 -10.93
C CYS A 50 -3.41 3.01 -10.51
N SER A 51 -2.24 2.50 -10.92
CA SER A 51 -1.76 1.14 -10.62
C SER A 51 -2.87 0.08 -10.79
N MET A 52 -3.14 -0.73 -9.76
CA MET A 52 -4.10 -1.84 -9.77
C MET A 52 -5.56 -1.44 -10.03
N CYS A 53 -5.89 -0.15 -10.16
CA CYS A 53 -7.27 0.34 -10.23
C CYS A 53 -8.17 -0.34 -11.26
N LEU A 54 -7.63 -0.90 -12.35
CA LEU A 54 -8.41 -1.56 -13.41
C LEU A 54 -7.86 -2.94 -13.82
N ALA A 55 -6.79 -3.43 -13.17
CA ALA A 55 -6.11 -4.68 -13.54
C ALA A 55 -5.69 -4.79 -15.03
N MET A 56 -5.50 -3.65 -15.70
CA MET A 56 -5.07 -3.58 -17.12
C MET A 56 -3.55 -3.45 -17.28
N ASN A 57 -2.84 -3.28 -16.17
CA ASN A 57 -1.38 -3.20 -16.10
C ASN A 57 -0.82 -4.44 -15.37
N PRO A 58 0.52 -4.59 -15.29
CA PRO A 58 1.14 -5.71 -14.56
C PRO A 58 0.77 -5.77 -13.07
N ASP A 59 0.28 -4.67 -12.50
CA ASP A 59 -0.16 -4.59 -11.11
C ASP A 59 -1.55 -5.21 -10.97
N LYS A 60 -1.57 -6.52 -10.73
CA LYS A 60 -2.81 -7.27 -10.56
C LYS A 60 -2.63 -8.40 -9.56
N LEU A 61 -3.72 -8.76 -8.90
CA LEU A 61 -3.81 -9.96 -8.09
C LEU A 61 -3.89 -11.20 -8.98
N SER A 62 -3.16 -12.23 -8.56
CA SER A 62 -3.36 -13.60 -9.02
C SER A 62 -4.56 -14.23 -8.29
N GLU A 63 -5.03 -15.35 -8.83
CA GLU A 63 -6.10 -16.14 -8.21
C GLU A 63 -5.75 -16.54 -6.77
N GLY A 64 -6.70 -16.39 -5.86
CA GLY A 64 -6.52 -16.69 -4.44
C GLY A 64 -5.74 -15.64 -3.64
N GLN A 65 -5.07 -14.68 -4.30
CA GLN A 65 -4.36 -13.61 -3.59
C GLN A 65 -5.32 -12.61 -2.95
N ARG A 66 -4.83 -11.97 -1.88
CA ARG A 66 -5.56 -10.96 -1.12
C ARG A 66 -4.78 -9.66 -1.06
N CYS A 67 -5.50 -8.54 -1.08
CA CYS A 67 -4.91 -7.20 -1.01
C CYS A 67 -5.61 -6.36 0.05
N ALA A 68 -4.83 -5.68 0.91
CA ALA A 68 -5.29 -4.53 1.65
C ALA A 68 -5.03 -3.28 0.79
N SER A 69 -6.09 -2.65 0.27
CA SER A 69 -5.97 -1.56 -0.70
C SER A 69 -6.62 -0.28 -0.20
N THR A 70 -5.99 0.85 -0.48
CA THR A 70 -6.55 2.20 -0.28
C THR A 70 -7.36 2.68 -1.50
N SER A 71 -7.71 1.78 -2.42
CA SER A 71 -8.65 2.07 -3.49
C SER A 71 -10.05 2.35 -2.94
N ASN A 72 -10.97 2.77 -3.81
CA ASN A 72 -12.38 3.00 -3.48
C ASN A 72 -13.31 1.88 -3.98
N ARG A 73 -12.79 0.86 -4.67
CA ARG A 73 -13.58 -0.22 -5.29
C ARG A 73 -12.94 -1.57 -5.08
N ASN A 74 -13.74 -2.57 -4.69
CA ASN A 74 -13.30 -3.94 -4.43
C ASN A 74 -14.24 -5.03 -5.00
N PHE A 75 -15.05 -4.70 -6.00
CA PHE A 75 -15.88 -5.71 -6.66
C PHE A 75 -15.02 -6.77 -7.34
N GLU A 76 -15.58 -7.96 -7.56
CA GLU A 76 -14.85 -9.12 -8.08
C GLU A 76 -14.14 -8.80 -9.40
N GLY A 77 -12.88 -9.21 -9.52
CA GLY A 77 -12.07 -8.98 -10.72
C GLY A 77 -11.47 -7.58 -10.85
N ARG A 78 -11.85 -6.62 -9.99
CA ARG A 78 -11.45 -5.21 -10.13
C ARG A 78 -9.93 -4.98 -10.16
N GLN A 79 -9.22 -5.66 -9.27
CA GLN A 79 -7.76 -5.57 -9.14
C GLN A 79 -7.07 -6.87 -9.59
N GLY A 80 -7.80 -7.79 -10.23
CA GLY A 80 -7.31 -9.09 -10.65
C GLY A 80 -8.40 -10.17 -10.53
N LYS A 81 -8.52 -11.02 -11.55
CA LYS A 81 -9.51 -12.10 -11.57
C LYS A 81 -9.18 -13.13 -10.47
N GLY A 82 -10.19 -13.52 -9.68
CA GLY A 82 -10.03 -14.49 -8.59
C GLY A 82 -9.27 -13.96 -7.36
N GLY A 83 -8.85 -12.70 -7.37
CA GLY A 83 -8.26 -12.03 -6.20
C GLY A 83 -9.32 -11.35 -5.33
N ARG A 84 -9.01 -11.13 -4.05
CA ARG A 84 -9.91 -10.45 -3.10
C ARG A 84 -9.28 -9.19 -2.51
N THR A 85 -9.95 -8.06 -2.70
CA THR A 85 -9.53 -6.77 -2.16
C THR A 85 -10.34 -6.39 -0.92
N HIS A 86 -9.64 -5.90 0.09
CA HIS A 86 -10.21 -5.30 1.30
C HIS A 86 -9.88 -3.81 1.29
N LEU A 87 -10.91 -2.98 1.32
CA LEU A 87 -10.74 -1.51 1.34
C LEU A 87 -10.38 -1.06 2.75
N VAL A 88 -9.27 -0.34 2.87
CA VAL A 88 -8.76 0.12 4.16
C VAL A 88 -8.16 1.52 4.08
N SER A 89 -8.00 2.17 5.23
CA SER A 89 -7.31 3.45 5.31
C SER A 89 -5.80 3.32 5.00
N PRO A 90 -5.11 4.40 4.61
CA PRO A 90 -3.67 4.37 4.39
C PRO A 90 -2.86 4.00 5.64
N ALA A 91 -3.38 4.27 6.83
CA ALA A 91 -2.73 3.88 8.06
C ALA A 91 -2.82 2.35 8.26
N MET A 92 -4.00 1.77 8.00
CA MET A 92 -4.24 0.34 8.14
C MET A 92 -3.48 -0.47 7.09
N ALA A 93 -3.42 0.00 5.83
CA ALA A 93 -2.63 -0.63 4.78
C ALA A 93 -1.15 -0.74 5.18
N ALA A 94 -0.58 0.32 5.75
CA ALA A 94 0.80 0.33 6.21
C ALA A 94 1.02 -0.65 7.39
N ALA A 95 0.12 -0.65 8.38
CA ALA A 95 0.20 -1.58 9.52
C ALA A 95 0.11 -3.05 9.05
N ALA A 96 -0.83 -3.37 8.16
CA ALA A 96 -0.97 -4.72 7.61
C ALA A 96 0.24 -5.16 6.78
N ALA A 97 0.89 -4.23 6.07
CA ALA A 97 2.11 -4.52 5.33
C ALA A 97 3.30 -4.87 6.25
N ILE A 98 3.41 -4.19 7.40
CA ILE A 98 4.45 -4.45 8.39
C ILE A 98 4.23 -5.78 9.11
N GLU A 99 2.99 -6.09 9.50
CA GLU A 99 2.66 -7.34 10.20
C GLU A 99 2.56 -8.54 9.26
N GLY A 100 2.31 -8.30 7.97
CA GLY A 100 2.06 -9.34 6.97
C GLY A 100 0.66 -9.96 7.08
N HIS A 101 -0.24 -9.37 7.87
CA HIS A 101 -1.65 -9.75 7.97
C HIS A 101 -2.50 -8.57 8.51
N PHE A 102 -3.82 -8.71 8.50
CA PHE A 102 -4.68 -7.70 9.13
C PHE A 102 -4.47 -7.66 10.65
N VAL A 103 -4.38 -6.44 11.17
CA VAL A 103 -4.30 -6.14 12.59
C VAL A 103 -5.30 -5.05 12.94
N ASP A 104 -5.55 -4.88 14.24
CA ASP A 104 -6.29 -3.72 14.71
C ASP A 104 -5.34 -2.51 14.82
N ILE A 105 -5.61 -1.49 14.02
CA ILE A 105 -4.76 -0.28 14.02
C ILE A 105 -4.90 0.54 15.30
N ARG A 106 -5.93 0.30 16.11
CA ARG A 106 -6.11 1.02 17.39
C ARG A 106 -5.04 0.63 18.40
N ASP A 107 -4.47 -0.56 18.26
CA ASP A 107 -3.41 -1.08 19.13
C ASP A 107 -2.01 -0.63 18.66
N TRP A 108 -1.92 -0.01 17.49
CA TRP A 108 -0.68 0.44 16.88
C TRP A 108 -0.23 1.80 17.41
N LYS A 109 0.76 1.80 18.31
CA LYS A 109 1.43 3.02 18.78
C LYS A 109 2.62 3.35 17.89
N TYR A 110 2.37 4.16 16.86
CA TYR A 110 3.43 4.78 16.06
C TYR A 110 3.50 6.27 16.40
N ASN A 111 4.65 6.70 16.91
CA ASN A 111 4.89 8.10 17.27
C ASN A 111 4.88 8.95 15.99
N GLY A 112 4.09 10.02 16.02
CA GLY A 112 4.07 11.06 14.99
C GLY A 112 5.03 12.17 15.30
#